data_AF-A0AAU6BDJ2-F1
#
_entry.id   AF-A0AAU6BDJ2-F1
#
_cell.length_a   1.000
_cell.length_b   1.000
_cell.length_c   1.000
_cell.angle_alpha   90.00
_cell.angle_beta   90.00
_cell.angle_gamma   90.00
#
_symmetry.space_group_name_H-M   'P 1'
#
loop_
_entity.id
_entity.type
_entity.pdbx_description
1 polymer ?
#
loop_
_entity_poly.entity_id
_entity_poly.type
_entity_poly.pdbx_seq_one_letter_code
_entity_poly.pdbx_strand_id
1 'polypeptide(L)'
;MSTTEGAAMIDRETAGEASLALRLMLKEWRLTPEAWAEVAEVLDMLSAAVAAGKAAKVAELTGELDEWSGGRVTRITADDRVPLPEPERERVVALVHALAPDSPPDDRRPAPEPAERT
;
A
#
# COMPACT_ATOMS: atom_id res chain seq x y z
N MET A 1 6.75 32.81 -10.11
CA MET A 1 6.86 31.39 -10.46
C MET A 1 7.30 30.67 -9.19
N SER A 2 6.34 30.23 -8.37
CA SER A 2 6.62 29.59 -7.08
C SER A 2 6.98 28.12 -7.34
N THR A 3 8.26 27.79 -7.25
CA THR A 3 8.75 26.41 -7.15
C THR A 3 9.26 26.22 -5.72
N THR A 4 8.35 26.05 -4.78
CA THR A 4 8.59 25.89 -3.34
C THR A 4 7.38 25.05 -2.87
N GLU A 5 7.48 23.76 -2.52
CA GLU A 5 8.18 23.17 -1.36
C GLU A 5 8.25 21.63 -1.54
N GLY A 6 9.34 21.04 -2.05
CA GLY A 6 9.41 19.58 -2.29
C GLY A 6 8.42 19.10 -3.39
N ALA A 7 8.46 17.92 -4.00
CA ALA A 7 8.68 16.63 -3.37
C ALA A 7 7.92 16.50 -2.05
N ALA A 8 6.69 17.02 -1.95
CA ALA A 8 5.72 16.44 -1.03
C ALA A 8 5.77 14.92 -1.25
N MET A 9 6.13 14.17 -0.21
CA MET A 9 6.94 12.94 -0.26
C MET A 9 6.45 11.85 -1.25
N ILE A 10 5.17 11.82 -1.57
CA ILE A 10 4.56 11.23 -2.78
C ILE A 10 3.45 12.20 -3.18
N ASP A 11 3.24 12.48 -4.48
CA ASP A 11 2.13 13.36 -4.89
C ASP A 11 0.78 12.76 -4.46
N ARG A 12 -0.18 13.62 -4.09
CA ARG A 12 -1.49 13.20 -3.58
C ARG A 12 -2.27 12.35 -4.59
N GLU A 13 -2.11 12.62 -5.87
CA GLU A 13 -2.71 11.82 -6.94
C GLU A 13 -2.12 10.40 -6.92
N THR A 14 -0.79 10.28 -6.97
CA THR A 14 -0.09 8.98 -6.91
C THR A 14 -0.40 8.21 -5.63
N ALA A 15 -0.44 8.89 -4.47
CA ALA A 15 -0.80 8.26 -3.21
C ALA A 15 -2.27 7.80 -3.18
N GLY A 16 -3.16 8.57 -3.82
CA GLY A 16 -4.57 8.25 -3.98
C GLY A 16 -4.79 7.03 -4.87
N GLU A 17 -4.10 6.95 -6.01
CA GLU A 17 -4.13 5.81 -6.93
C GLU A 17 -3.62 4.54 -6.25
N ALA A 18 -2.44 4.61 -5.63
CA ALA A 18 -1.87 3.49 -4.90
C ALA A 18 -2.79 3.01 -3.76
N SER A 19 -3.36 3.94 -2.98
CA SER A 19 -4.31 3.59 -1.93
C SER A 19 -5.60 2.97 -2.48
N LEU A 20 -6.06 3.38 -3.67
CA LEU A 20 -7.26 2.82 -4.30
C LEU A 20 -7.02 1.38 -4.74
N ALA A 21 -5.92 1.12 -5.46
CA ALA A 21 -5.53 -0.21 -5.90
C ALA A 21 -5.44 -1.20 -4.72
N LEU A 22 -4.76 -0.80 -3.63
CA LEU A 22 -4.63 -1.61 -2.42
C LEU A 22 -5.98 -1.89 -1.73
N ARG A 23 -6.93 -0.94 -1.73
CA ARG A 23 -8.28 -1.14 -1.18
C ARG A 23 -9.13 -2.08 -2.03
N LEU A 24 -8.99 -2.02 -3.36
CA LEU A 24 -9.64 -2.96 -4.27
C LEU A 24 -9.06 -4.35 -4.10
N MET A 25 -7.74 -4.45 -3.94
CA MET A 25 -7.04 -5.71 -3.65
C MET A 25 -7.57 -6.41 -2.40
N LEU A 26 -7.77 -5.69 -1.30
CA LEU A 26 -8.35 -6.24 -0.06
C LEU A 26 -9.77 -6.81 -0.24
N LYS A 27 -10.55 -6.23 -1.15
CA LYS A 27 -11.99 -6.54 -1.29
C LYS A 27 -12.28 -7.55 -2.39
N GLU A 28 -11.62 -7.42 -3.53
CA GLU A 28 -12.07 -8.01 -4.79
C GLU A 28 -11.07 -9.02 -5.36
N TRP A 29 -9.79 -8.94 -4.98
CA TRP A 29 -8.77 -9.79 -5.61
C TRP A 29 -8.84 -11.23 -5.11
N ARG A 30 -8.66 -12.12 -6.09
CA ARG A 30 -8.62 -13.57 -5.92
C ARG A 30 -7.59 -14.09 -6.90
N LEU A 31 -6.44 -14.48 -6.37
CA LEU A 31 -5.29 -14.97 -7.13
C LEU A 31 -4.96 -16.40 -6.70
N THR A 32 -4.20 -17.11 -7.53
CA THR A 32 -3.57 -18.38 -7.12
C THR A 32 -2.48 -18.09 -6.08
N PRO A 33 -2.09 -19.06 -5.24
CA PRO A 33 -0.99 -18.88 -4.29
C PRO A 33 0.33 -18.45 -4.96
N GLU A 34 0.61 -18.95 -6.16
CA GLU A 34 1.79 -18.57 -6.95
C GLU A 34 1.75 -17.10 -7.37
N ALA A 35 0.61 -16.61 -7.87
CA ALA A 35 0.44 -15.19 -8.20
C ALA A 35 0.46 -14.30 -6.93
N TRP A 36 0.02 -14.83 -5.78
CA TRP A 36 0.19 -14.10 -4.51
C TRP A 36 1.66 -13.96 -4.09
N ALA A 37 2.51 -14.94 -4.39
CA ALA A 37 3.94 -14.84 -4.11
C ALA A 37 4.60 -13.71 -4.92
N GLU A 38 4.28 -13.61 -6.21
CA GLU A 38 4.76 -12.52 -7.08
C GLU A 38 4.26 -11.16 -6.58
N VAL A 39 2.97 -11.05 -6.25
CA VAL A 39 2.40 -9.80 -5.68
C VAL A 39 3.05 -9.44 -4.34
N ALA A 40 3.45 -10.41 -3.52
CA ALA A 40 4.12 -10.14 -2.25
C ALA A 40 5.46 -9.42 -2.45
N GLU A 41 6.22 -9.77 -3.49
CA GLU A 41 7.47 -9.09 -3.85
C GLU A 41 7.20 -7.64 -4.28
N VAL A 42 6.18 -7.42 -5.10
CA VAL A 42 5.76 -6.07 -5.53
C VAL A 42 5.32 -5.22 -4.33
N LEU A 43 4.60 -5.80 -3.36
CA LEU A 43 4.21 -5.12 -2.13
C LEU A 43 5.42 -4.73 -1.26
N ASP A 44 6.45 -5.58 -1.18
CA ASP A 44 7.68 -5.26 -0.45
C ASP A 44 8.44 -4.11 -1.13
N MET A 45 8.55 -4.12 -2.46
CA MET A 45 9.13 -3.01 -3.21
C MET A 45 8.33 -1.72 -3.04
N LEU A 46 6.99 -1.82 -3.02
CA LEU A 46 6.10 -0.67 -2.84
C LEU A 46 6.27 -0.08 -1.44
N SER A 47 6.36 -0.92 -0.41
CA SER A 47 6.65 -0.49 0.96
C SER A 47 7.97 0.26 1.06
N ALA A 48 9.04 -0.27 0.46
CA ALA A 48 10.33 0.39 0.43
C ALA A 48 10.28 1.73 -0.32
N ALA A 49 9.54 1.81 -1.43
CA ALA A 49 9.37 3.02 -2.21
C ALA A 49 8.57 4.09 -1.45
N VAL A 50 7.51 3.69 -0.73
CA VAL A 50 6.71 4.57 0.15
C VAL A 50 7.56 5.12 1.29
N ALA A 51 8.28 4.25 2.00
CA ALA A 51 9.17 4.68 3.10
C ALA A 51 10.29 5.62 2.62
N ALA A 52 10.77 5.45 1.40
CA ALA A 52 11.82 6.27 0.81
C ALA A 52 11.29 7.54 0.09
N GLY A 53 9.97 7.77 0.03
CA GLY A 53 9.39 8.91 -0.67
C GLY A 53 9.65 8.91 -2.18
N LYS A 54 9.76 7.74 -2.81
CA LYS A 54 10.09 7.59 -4.23
C LYS A 54 8.82 7.59 -5.08
N ALA A 55 8.22 8.76 -5.28
CA ALA A 55 6.95 8.93 -6.00
C ALA A 55 6.92 8.22 -7.38
N ALA A 56 7.96 8.37 -8.20
CA ALA A 56 8.04 7.71 -9.50
C ALA A 56 8.02 6.17 -9.39
N LYS A 57 8.68 5.62 -8.36
CA LYS A 57 8.70 4.17 -8.13
C LYS A 57 7.37 3.66 -7.56
N VAL A 58 6.67 4.48 -6.76
CA VAL A 58 5.31 4.18 -6.29
C VAL A 58 4.33 4.12 -7.46
N ALA A 59 4.39 5.10 -8.37
CA ALA A 59 3.55 5.09 -9.56
C ALA A 59 3.83 3.87 -10.46
N GLU A 60 5.11 3.54 -10.69
CA GLU A 60 5.53 2.36 -11.45
C GLU A 60 4.98 1.06 -10.86
N LEU A 61 5.19 0.84 -9.55
CA LEU A 61 4.76 -0.38 -8.86
C LEU A 61 3.23 -0.45 -8.71
N THR A 62 2.55 0.69 -8.65
CA THR A 62 1.07 0.74 -8.69
C THR A 62 0.55 0.31 -10.05
N GLY A 63 1.21 0.71 -11.13
CA GLY A 63 0.89 0.23 -12.48
C GLY A 63 1.10 -1.29 -12.61
N GLU A 64 2.18 -1.82 -12.04
CA GLU A 64 2.44 -3.26 -12.00
C GLU A 64 1.36 -4.02 -11.22
N LEU A 65 0.95 -3.50 -10.05
CA LEU A 65 -0.20 -4.04 -9.30
C LEU A 65 -1.49 -4.02 -10.14
N ASP A 66 -1.75 -2.95 -10.89
CA ASP A 66 -2.93 -2.86 -11.74
C ASP A 66 -2.93 -3.89 -12.87
N GLU A 67 -1.77 -4.35 -13.36
CA GLU A 67 -1.71 -5.47 -14.32
C GLU A 67 -2.22 -6.78 -13.68
N TRP A 68 -1.91 -7.01 -12.40
CA TRP A 68 -2.45 -8.12 -11.61
C TRP A 68 -3.93 -7.94 -11.23
N SER A 69 -4.40 -6.68 -11.19
CA SER A 69 -5.82 -6.34 -10.98
C SER A 69 -6.73 -6.81 -12.12
N GLY A 70 -6.13 -7.13 -13.28
CA GLY A 70 -6.74 -7.53 -14.54
C GLY A 70 -8.12 -8.16 -14.38
N GLY A 71 -9.16 -7.36 -14.64
CA GLY A 71 -10.53 -7.84 -14.63
C GLY A 71 -10.65 -9.10 -15.50
N ARG A 72 -11.41 -10.10 -15.03
CA ARG A 72 -11.80 -11.25 -15.84
C ARG A 72 -10.59 -12.04 -16.37
N VAL A 73 -9.88 -12.74 -15.49
CA VAL A 73 -9.30 -14.01 -15.96
C VAL A 73 -10.48 -14.84 -16.46
N THR A 74 -10.62 -14.87 -17.77
CA THR A 74 -11.66 -15.57 -18.49
C THR A 74 -11.55 -17.03 -18.09
N ARG A 75 -12.61 -17.48 -17.44
CA ARG A 75 -12.95 -18.83 -17.02
C ARG A 75 -12.33 -19.92 -17.88
N ILE A 76 -11.15 -20.40 -17.53
CA ILE A 76 -10.69 -21.75 -17.85
C ILE A 76 -9.87 -22.20 -16.64
N THR A 77 -10.46 -23.05 -15.79
CA THR A 77 -9.80 -23.86 -14.73
C THR A 77 -8.96 -23.11 -13.67
N ALA A 78 -9.55 -22.71 -12.54
CA ALA A 78 -8.79 -22.54 -11.28
C ALA A 78 -9.76 -22.49 -10.09
N ASP A 79 -10.04 -23.65 -9.48
CA ASP A 79 -10.74 -23.76 -8.18
C ASP A 79 -9.87 -23.24 -7.02
N ASP A 80 -8.58 -22.98 -7.27
CA ASP A 80 -7.57 -22.70 -6.24
C ASP A 80 -7.31 -21.20 -5.99
N ARG A 81 -8.21 -20.32 -6.43
CA ARG A 81 -8.06 -18.87 -6.17
C ARG A 81 -8.45 -18.54 -4.75
N VAL A 82 -7.52 -17.98 -4.03
CA VAL A 82 -7.69 -17.64 -2.62
C VAL A 82 -7.70 -16.13 -2.42
N PRO A 83 -8.37 -15.64 -1.37
CA PRO A 83 -8.18 -14.27 -0.90
C PRO A 83 -6.71 -13.98 -0.61
N LEU A 84 -6.40 -12.69 -0.45
CA LEU A 84 -5.14 -12.22 0.10
C LEU A 84 -4.81 -12.97 1.41
N PRO A 85 -3.66 -13.64 1.53
CA PRO A 85 -3.28 -14.31 2.76
C PRO A 85 -3.05 -13.30 3.90
N GLU A 86 -3.16 -13.75 5.16
CA GLU A 86 -3.13 -12.84 6.32
C GLU A 86 -1.87 -11.96 6.41
N PRO A 87 -0.64 -12.49 6.22
CA PRO A 87 0.57 -11.69 6.34
C PRO A 87 0.59 -10.51 5.36
N GLU A 88 0.20 -10.75 4.11
CA GLU A 88 0.15 -9.74 3.07
C GLU A 88 -1.03 -8.77 3.29
N ARG A 89 -2.13 -9.24 3.88
CA ARG A 89 -3.27 -8.39 4.26
C ARG A 89 -2.88 -7.32 5.26
N GLU A 90 -2.13 -7.66 6.31
CA GLU A 90 -1.65 -6.68 7.29
C GLU A 90 -0.72 -5.66 6.64
N ARG A 91 0.15 -6.10 5.73
CA ARG A 91 1.04 -5.24 4.96
C ARG A 91 0.28 -4.24 4.08
N VAL A 92 -0.74 -4.72 3.37
CA VAL A 92 -1.60 -3.87 2.53
C VAL A 92 -2.37 -2.85 3.36
N VAL A 93 -2.89 -3.26 4.52
CA VAL A 93 -3.53 -2.33 5.47
C VAL A 93 -2.54 -1.25 5.91
N ALA A 94 -1.31 -1.62 6.29
CA ALA A 94 -0.28 -0.66 6.68
C ALA A 94 0.07 0.32 5.54
N LEU A 95 0.18 -0.17 4.31
CA LEU A 95 0.41 0.67 3.12
C LEU A 95 -0.75 1.66 2.87
N VAL A 96 -2.00 1.21 2.98
CA VAL A 96 -3.17 2.09 2.84
C VAL A 96 -3.15 3.21 3.90
N HIS A 97 -2.72 2.90 5.12
CA HIS A 97 -2.57 3.91 6.17
C HIS A 97 -1.40 4.86 5.94
N ALA A 98 -0.27 4.37 5.41
CA ALA A 98 0.90 5.19 5.09
C ALA A 98 0.64 6.15 3.92
N LEU A 99 -0.20 5.74 2.97
CA LEU A 99 -0.58 6.54 1.79
C LEU A 99 -1.79 7.44 2.06
N ALA A 100 -2.41 7.36 3.24
CA ALA A 100 -3.54 8.21 3.58
C ALA A 100 -3.07 9.67 3.78
N PRO A 101 -3.62 10.64 3.03
CA PRO A 101 -3.16 12.04 3.07
C PRO A 101 -3.47 12.79 4.38
N ASP A 102 -4.04 12.11 5.38
CA ASP A 102 -4.51 12.67 6.66
C ASP A 102 -3.91 11.96 7.89
N SER A 103 -2.96 11.05 7.74
CA SER A 103 -2.26 10.50 8.90
C SER A 103 -1.24 11.53 9.40
N PRO A 104 -1.44 12.17 10.57
CA PRO A 104 -0.33 12.85 11.22
C PRO A 104 0.80 11.82 11.44
N PRO A 105 2.08 12.22 11.36
CA PRO A 105 3.17 11.34 11.75
C PRO A 105 2.84 10.81 13.15
N ASP A 106 2.85 9.49 13.31
CA ASP A 106 2.59 8.82 14.58
C ASP A 106 3.70 9.23 15.56
N ASP A 107 3.51 10.38 16.23
CA ASP A 107 4.31 10.86 17.34
C ASP A 107 3.88 10.07 18.58
N ARG A 108 4.07 8.74 18.55
CA ARG A 108 4.13 7.94 19.77
C ARG A 108 5.46 8.18 20.45
N ARG A 109 5.62 9.38 20.99
CA ARG A 109 6.42 9.57 22.21
C ARG A 109 5.46 9.42 23.38
N PRO A 110 5.53 8.33 24.17
CA PRO A 110 4.82 8.30 25.44
C PRO A 110 5.40 9.41 26.31
N ALA A 111 4.62 10.45 26.56
CA ALA A 111 4.95 11.41 27.61
C ALA A 111 4.96 10.63 28.94
N PRO A 112 6.05 10.61 29.72
CA PRO A 112 6.00 10.10 31.07
C PRO A 112 5.06 11.01 31.86
N GLU A 113 3.95 10.46 32.33
CA GLU A 113 3.06 11.13 33.27
C GLU A 113 3.89 11.61 34.47
N PRO A 114 3.85 12.90 34.85
CA PRO A 114 4.57 13.35 36.02
C PRO A 114 3.86 12.75 37.24
N ALA A 115 4.64 12.04 38.06
CA ALA A 115 4.21 11.50 39.34
C ALA A 115 3.55 12.61 40.18
N GLU A 116 2.22 12.55 40.33
CA GLU A 116 1.52 13.30 41.36
C GLU A 116 1.90 12.70 42.72
N ARG A 117 2.90 13.31 43.35
CA ARG A 117 3.03 13.34 44.80
C ARG A 117 1.95 14.29 45.32
N THR A 118 1.04 13.80 46.15
CA THR A 118 0.57 14.48 47.36
C THR A 118 0.01 13.44 48.32
#